data_AF-A0A380KSY2-F1
#
_entry.id   AF-A0A380KSY2-F1
#
_cell.length_a   1.000
_cell.length_b   1.000
_cell.length_c   1.000
_cell.angle_alpha   90.00
_cell.angle_beta   90.00
_cell.angle_gamma   90.00
#
_symmetry.space_group_name_H-M   'P 1'
#
loop_
_entity.id
_entity.type
_entity.pdbx_description
1 polymer ?
#
loop_
_entity_poly.entity_id
_entity_poly.type
_entity_poly.pdbx_seq_one_letter_code
_entity_poly.pdbx_strand_id
1 'polypeptide(L)'
;MTYTKLIASIYCKILGKTIKNKLKEANILQNQICYTDTDEETVLLSETSVCQILNGNRNITYNAALAFQETLNYRTPKILFYTR
;
A
#
# COMPACT_ATOMS: atom_id res chain seq x y z
N MET A 1 7.46 -25.91 -4.42
CA MET A 1 7.38 -24.50 -3.97
C MET A 1 8.67 -23.83 -4.42
N THR A 2 8.64 -22.93 -5.41
CA THR A 2 9.86 -22.26 -5.89
C THR A 2 10.26 -21.16 -4.91
N TYR A 3 11.57 -20.99 -4.65
CA TYR A 3 12.11 -19.96 -3.76
C TYR A 3 11.52 -18.56 -4.02
N THR A 4 11.26 -18.23 -5.28
CA THR A 4 10.62 -16.98 -5.70
C THR A 4 9.25 -16.74 -5.05
N LYS A 5 8.40 -17.77 -4.91
CA LYS A 5 7.09 -17.63 -4.27
C LYS A 5 7.22 -17.38 -2.76
N LEU A 6 8.19 -18.02 -2.12
CA LEU A 6 8.50 -17.81 -0.70
C LEU A 6 8.99 -16.37 -0.47
N ILE A 7 9.97 -15.92 -1.27
CA ILE A 7 10.52 -14.57 -1.20
C ILE A 7 9.44 -13.52 -1.44
N ALA A 8 8.60 -13.69 -2.46
CA ALA A 8 7.49 -12.80 -2.72
C ALA A 8 6.51 -12.72 -1.54
N SER A 9 6.20 -13.87 -0.91
CA SER A 9 5.33 -13.88 0.27
C SER A 9 5.94 -13.14 1.47
N ILE A 10 7.24 -13.35 1.74
CA ILE A 10 7.96 -12.63 2.80
C ILE A 10 7.96 -11.13 2.52
N TYR A 11 8.25 -10.74 1.28
CA TYR A 11 8.24 -9.35 0.84
C TYR A 11 6.88 -8.70 1.06
N CYS A 12 5.78 -9.32 0.60
CA CYS A 12 4.44 -8.78 0.78
C CYS A 12 4.06 -8.62 2.26
N LYS A 13 4.44 -9.58 3.11
CA LYS A 13 4.19 -9.51 4.56
C LYS A 13 4.93 -8.36 5.23
N ILE A 14 6.20 -8.16 4.90
CA ILE A 14 7.01 -7.07 5.45
C ILE A 14 6.44 -5.73 4.99
N LEU A 15 6.22 -5.57 3.68
CA LEU A 15 5.70 -4.35 3.08
C LEU A 15 4.33 -3.97 3.64
N GLY A 16 3.39 -4.91 3.66
CA GLY A 16 2.04 -4.70 4.19
C GLY A 16 2.05 -4.27 5.66
N LYS A 17 2.88 -4.92 6.49
CA LYS A 17 3.04 -4.57 7.91
C LYS A 17 3.62 -3.16 8.09
N THR A 18 4.64 -2.79 7.32
CA THR A 18 5.26 -1.46 7.37
C THR A 18 4.25 -0.37 7.05
N ILE A 19 3.50 -0.52 5.94
CA ILE A 19 2.47 0.45 5.53
C ILE A 19 1.36 0.53 6.59
N LYS A 20 0.92 -0.62 7.11
CA LYS A 20 -0.10 -0.68 8.17
C LYS A 20 0.31 0.10 9.41
N ASN A 21 1.58 0.04 9.79
CA ASN A 21 2.11 0.81 10.92
C ASN A 21 2.11 2.31 10.62
N LYS A 22 2.52 2.73 9.42
CA LYS A 22 2.47 4.14 8.99
C LYS A 22 1.06 4.72 8.98
N LEU A 23 0.09 3.96 8.51
CA LEU A 23 -1.33 4.36 8.56
C LEU A 23 -1.82 4.54 9.99
N LYS A 24 -1.45 3.62 10.90
CA LYS A 24 -1.77 3.73 12.33
C LYS A 24 -1.12 4.95 12.98
N GLU A 25 0.16 5.20 12.70
CA GLU A 25 0.89 6.38 13.19
C GLU A 25 0.20 7.68 12.75
N ALA A 26 -0.36 7.70 11.53
CA ALA A 26 -1.07 8.84 10.97
C ALA A 26 -2.58 8.89 11.32
N ASN A 27 -3.12 7.92 12.07
CA ASN A 27 -4.55 7.75 12.35
C ASN A 27 -5.44 7.68 11.09
N ILE A 28 -4.95 7.02 10.04
CA ILE A 28 -5.66 6.85 8.77
C ILE A 28 -6.36 5.48 8.73
N LEU A 29 -7.64 5.49 8.38
CA LEU A 29 -8.47 4.31 8.22
C LEU A 29 -8.34 3.71 6.82
N GLN A 30 -8.62 2.41 6.68
CA GLN A 30 -8.46 1.69 5.41
C GLN A 30 -9.42 2.17 4.31
N ASN A 31 -10.56 2.74 4.68
CA ASN A 31 -11.54 3.32 3.75
C ASN A 31 -11.18 4.74 3.30
N GLN A 32 -10.06 5.30 3.77
CA GLN A 32 -9.57 6.63 3.39
C GLN A 32 -8.43 6.56 2.37
N ILE A 33 -8.08 5.36 1.87
CA ILE A 33 -6.99 5.20 0.91
C ILE A 33 -7.50 5.53 -0.50
N CYS A 34 -7.07 6.68 -1.03
CA CYS A 34 -7.41 7.16 -2.37
C CYS A 34 -6.20 7.75 -3.10
N TYR A 35 -6.34 7.90 -4.42
CA TYR A 35 -5.45 8.70 -5.26
C TYR A 35 -6.26 9.59 -6.21
N THR A 36 -5.65 10.66 -6.71
CA THR A 36 -6.16 11.45 -7.82
C THR A 36 -5.68 10.85 -9.14
N ASP A 37 -6.59 10.54 -10.06
CA ASP A 37 -6.23 10.02 -11.37
C ASP A 37 -5.90 11.12 -12.39
N THR A 38 -5.70 10.74 -13.65
CA THR A 38 -5.35 11.67 -14.73
C THR A 38 -6.47 12.64 -15.11
N ASP A 39 -7.71 12.31 -14.75
CA ASP A 39 -8.89 13.12 -15.02
C ASP A 39 -9.25 14.00 -13.80
N GLU A 40 -8.32 14.12 -12.84
CA GLU A 40 -8.48 14.82 -11.56
C GLU A 40 -9.58 14.24 -10.66
N GLU A 41 -10.02 13.00 -10.92
CA GLU A 41 -11.02 12.32 -10.11
C GLU A 41 -10.38 11.63 -8.90
N THR A 42 -11.09 11.66 -7.77
CA THR A 42 -10.66 10.93 -6.56
C THR A 42 -11.09 9.47 -6.66
N VAL A 43 -10.13 8.57 -6.79
CA VAL A 43 -10.35 7.12 -6.87
C VAL A 43 -10.03 6.46 -5.54
N LEU A 44 -11.06 5.95 -4.87
CA LEU A 44 -10.93 5.16 -3.64
C LEU A 44 -10.56 3.71 -3.94
N LEU A 45 -9.59 3.17 -3.21
CA LEU A 45 -9.34 1.73 -3.23
C LEU A 45 -10.43 0.99 -2.46
N SER A 46 -10.83 -0.18 -2.97
CA SER A 46 -11.72 -1.04 -2.19
C SER A 46 -11.06 -1.45 -0.87
N GLU A 47 -11.82 -1.39 0.23
CA GLU A 47 -11.32 -1.77 1.55
C GLU A 47 -10.78 -3.21 1.56
N THR A 48 -11.42 -4.09 0.80
CA THR A 48 -10.95 -5.47 0.59
C THR A 48 -9.56 -5.52 -0.04
N SER A 49 -9.29 -4.69 -1.05
CA SER A 49 -7.97 -4.63 -1.69
C SER A 49 -6.91 -4.09 -0.75
N VAL A 50 -7.24 -3.02 -0.02
CA VAL A 50 -6.37 -2.44 1.02
C VAL A 50 -6.04 -3.48 2.07
N CYS A 51 -7.05 -4.16 2.62
CA CYS A 51 -6.88 -5.19 3.65
C CYS A 51 -5.99 -6.35 3.19
N GLN A 52 -6.17 -6.83 1.96
CA GLN A 52 -5.33 -7.89 1.39
C GLN A 52 -3.87 -7.45 1.23
N ILE A 53 -3.61 -6.19 0.87
CA ILE A 53 -2.27 -5.62 0.80
C ILE A 53 -1.66 -5.50 2.20
N LEU A 54 -2.37 -4.88 3.14
CA LEU A 54 -1.87 -4.64 4.50
C LEU A 54 -1.60 -5.93 5.28
N ASN A 55 -2.32 -7.00 4.97
CA ASN A 55 -2.09 -8.33 5.54
C ASN A 55 -0.99 -9.12 4.80
N GLY A 56 -0.46 -8.59 3.69
CA GLY A 56 0.59 -9.22 2.90
C GLY A 56 0.12 -10.42 2.06
N ASN A 57 -1.18 -10.53 1.82
CA ASN A 57 -1.78 -11.60 1.02
C ASN A 57 -1.62 -11.36 -0.49
N ARG A 58 -1.43 -10.10 -0.89
CA ARG A 58 -1.15 -9.70 -2.27
C ARG A 58 -0.08 -8.61 -2.33
N ASN A 59 0.58 -8.50 -3.47
CA ASN A 59 1.50 -7.40 -3.75
C ASN A 59 0.74 -6.10 -4.10
N ILE A 60 1.44 -4.98 -4.02
CA ILE A 60 0.97 -3.64 -4.36
C ILE A 60 0.98 -3.45 -5.87
N THR A 61 -0.15 -3.00 -6.42
CA THR A 61 -0.25 -2.54 -7.82
C THR A 61 0.21 -1.09 -7.92
N TYR A 62 0.46 -0.61 -9.15
CA TYR A 62 0.84 0.78 -9.39
C TYR A 62 -0.16 1.79 -8.76
N ASN A 63 -1.46 1.67 -9.06
CA ASN A 63 -2.48 2.56 -8.51
C ASN A 63 -2.57 2.47 -6.99
N ALA A 64 -2.36 1.27 -6.42
CA ALA A 64 -2.34 1.15 -4.97
C ALA A 64 -1.12 1.85 -4.35
N ALA A 65 0.04 1.82 -5.01
CA ALA A 65 1.21 2.58 -4.57
C ALA A 65 0.96 4.09 -4.62
N LEU A 66 0.30 4.60 -5.66
CA LEU A 66 -0.12 6.00 -5.74
C LEU A 66 -1.07 6.35 -4.58
N ALA A 67 -2.08 5.52 -4.34
CA ALA A 67 -3.05 5.78 -3.28
C ALA A 67 -2.42 5.81 -1.89
N PHE A 68 -1.55 4.85 -1.56
CA PHE A 68 -0.84 4.88 -0.29
C PHE A 68 0.12 6.07 -0.21
N GLN A 69 0.78 6.45 -1.31
CA GLN A 69 1.66 7.61 -1.34
C GLN A 69 0.89 8.89 -1.02
N GLU A 70 -0.19 9.17 -1.77
CA GLU A 70 -0.97 10.39 -1.62
C GLU A 70 -1.62 10.45 -0.24
N THR A 71 -2.22 9.35 0.20
CA THR A 71 -2.87 9.27 1.50
C THR A 71 -1.89 9.47 2.67
N LEU A 72 -0.66 8.96 2.57
CA LEU A 72 0.40 9.19 3.56
C LEU A 72 1.18 10.49 3.35
N ASN A 73 0.78 11.30 2.36
CA ASN A 73 1.44 12.55 1.96
C ASN A 73 2.95 12.38 1.69
N TYR A 74 3.30 11.29 0.99
CA TYR A 74 4.66 11.03 0.56
C TYR A 74 4.97 11.72 -0.76
N ARG A 75 6.18 12.30 -0.87
CA ARG A 75 6.63 12.96 -2.10
C ARG A 75 6.78 12.00 -3.30
N THR A 76 6.98 10.71 -3.05
CA THR A 76 7.21 9.71 -4.10
C THR A 76 6.82 8.31 -3.60
N PRO A 77 6.37 7.39 -4.48
CA PRO A 77 5.97 6.05 -4.04
C PRO A 77 7.17 5.24 -3.54
N LYS A 78 8.40 5.62 -3.93
CA LYS A 78 9.63 4.97 -3.46
C LYS A 78 9.73 4.91 -1.93
N ILE A 79 9.19 5.91 -1.22
CA ILE A 79 9.22 5.97 0.24
C ILE A 79 8.48 4.77 0.87
N LEU A 80 7.44 4.25 0.20
CA LEU A 80 6.71 3.05 0.66
C LEU A 80 7.60 1.80 0.71
N PHE A 81 8.58 1.71 -0.20
CA PHE A 81 9.40 0.51 -0.39
C PHE A 81 10.76 0.60 0.31
N TYR A 82 11.23 1.81 0.60
CA TYR A 82 12.55 2.08 1.17
C TYR A 82 12.42 2.97 2.39
N THR A 83 11.84 2.43 3.46
CA THR A 83 11.88 3.07 4.79
C THR A 83 13.25 2.81 5.39
N ARG A 84 14.00 3.88 5.69
CA ARG A 84 15.21 3.84 6.51
C ARG A 84 14.85 3.69 7.99
#